data_AF-A0A938HBN9-F1
#
_entry.id   AF-A0A938HBN9-F1
#
_cell.length_a   1.000
_cell.length_b   1.000
_cell.length_c   1.000
_cell.angle_alpha   90.00
_cell.angle_beta   90.00
_cell.angle_gamma   90.00
#
_symmetry.space_group_name_H-M   'P 1'
#
loop_
_entity.id
_entity.type
_entity.pdbx_description
1 polymer ?
#
loop_
_entity_poly.entity_id
_entity_poly.type
_entity_poly.pdbx_seq_one_letter_code
_entity_poly.pdbx_strand_id
1 'polypeptide(L)'
;MITKQLLQNIRNQINPQLEAINKKSSDFSLRLGNCTYDSDIATFKLEVCSVEKGSVITKELSSLRQTYSIYGLTEADLTKEFATSRGKARLCGLKPRAEKCFIFEILDGQNKGKKYVTKLEAIKTYLGKTKGLIST
;
A
#
# COMPACT_ATOMS: atom_id res chain seq x y z
N MET A 1 -21.11 -13.93 -25.22
CA MET A 1 -21.18 -13.98 -23.75
C MET A 1 -19.80 -13.74 -23.16
N ILE A 2 -19.66 -12.69 -22.34
CA ILE A 2 -18.43 -12.42 -21.61
C ILE A 2 -18.30 -13.41 -20.46
N THR A 3 -17.11 -14.00 -20.33
CA THR A 3 -16.79 -14.97 -19.28
C THR A 3 -15.61 -14.51 -18.44
N LYS A 4 -15.51 -15.02 -17.21
CA LYS A 4 -14.38 -14.76 -16.32
C LYS A 4 -13.03 -15.12 -16.96
N GLN A 5 -12.99 -16.21 -17.73
CA GLN A 5 -11.78 -16.65 -18.42
C GLN A 5 -11.35 -15.67 -19.51
N LEU A 6 -12.29 -15.15 -20.30
CA LEU A 6 -12.02 -14.11 -21.29
C LEU A 6 -11.42 -12.85 -20.62
N LEU A 7 -12.00 -12.40 -19.51
CA LEU A 7 -11.51 -11.23 -18.76
C LEU A 7 -10.13 -11.46 -18.16
N GLN A 8 -9.82 -12.67 -17.72
CA GLN A 8 -8.49 -13.04 -17.24
C GLN A 8 -7.47 -12.95 -18.38
N ASN A 9 -7.82 -13.43 -19.57
CA ASN A 9 -6.97 -13.33 -20.75
C ASN A 9 -6.72 -11.87 -21.15
N ILE A 10 -7.77 -11.03 -21.17
CA ILE A 10 -7.64 -9.59 -21.44
C ILE A 10 -6.70 -8.93 -20.43
N ARG A 11 -6.88 -9.23 -19.13
CA ARG A 11 -6.02 -8.69 -18.07
C ARG A 11 -4.56 -9.10 -18.25
N ASN A 12 -4.30 -10.35 -18.63
CA ASN A 12 -2.95 -10.85 -18.90
C ASN A 12 -2.29 -10.16 -20.11
N GLN A 13 -3.07 -9.65 -21.06
CA GLN A 13 -2.55 -8.88 -22.20
C GLN A 13 -2.32 -7.41 -21.87
N ILE A 14 -3.19 -6.78 -21.07
CA ILE A 14 -3.09 -5.35 -20.74
C ILE A 14 -2.01 -5.09 -19.69
N ASN A 15 -1.91 -5.92 -18.64
CA ASN A 15 -0.96 -5.69 -17.55
C ASN A 15 0.50 -5.50 -18.02
N PRO A 16 1.06 -6.31 -18.93
CA PRO A 16 2.41 -6.10 -19.45
C PRO A 16 2.59 -4.75 -20.16
N GLN A 17 1.56 -4.25 -20.85
CA GLN A 17 1.62 -2.97 -21.53
C GLN A 17 1.62 -1.81 -20.52
N LEU A 18 0.80 -1.92 -19.46
CA LEU A 18 0.82 -0.97 -18.36
C LEU A 18 2.18 -0.97 -17.64
N GLU A 19 2.77 -2.14 -17.41
CA GLU A 19 4.13 -2.24 -16.85
C GLU A 19 5.17 -1.56 -17.74
N ALA A 20 5.08 -1.72 -19.06
CA ALA A 20 5.98 -1.07 -20.00
C ALA A 20 5.84 0.47 -19.96
N ILE A 21 4.61 1.00 -19.81
CA ILE A 21 4.37 2.43 -19.62
C ILE A 21 4.96 2.89 -18.28
N ASN A 22 4.69 2.16 -17.19
CA ASN A 22 5.19 2.47 -15.85
C ASN A 22 6.73 2.46 -15.76
N LYS A 23 7.41 1.66 -16.59
CA LYS A 23 8.89 1.67 -16.67
C LYS A 23 9.44 2.94 -17.33
N LYS A 24 8.66 3.59 -18.21
CA LYS A 24 9.07 4.80 -18.93
C LYS A 24 8.72 6.08 -18.18
N SER A 25 7.64 6.05 -17.41
CA SER A 25 7.12 7.20 -16.68
C SER A 25 7.63 7.23 -15.24
N SER A 26 8.31 8.31 -14.85
CA SER A 26 8.75 8.54 -13.47
C SER A 26 7.68 9.17 -12.58
N ASP A 27 6.64 9.75 -13.19
CA ASP A 27 5.73 10.68 -12.50
C ASP A 27 4.40 10.03 -12.10
N PHE A 28 4.05 8.92 -12.77
CA PHE A 28 2.81 8.20 -12.52
C PHE A 28 2.98 6.70 -12.76
N SER A 29 2.09 5.94 -12.13
CA SER A 29 1.93 4.50 -12.31
C SER A 29 0.47 4.18 -12.58
N LEU A 30 0.24 3.43 -13.64
CA LEU A 30 -1.05 2.92 -14.06
C LEU A 30 -1.26 1.51 -13.50
N ARG A 31 -2.47 1.25 -13.00
CA ARG A 31 -2.87 -0.09 -12.55
C ARG A 31 -4.30 -0.38 -12.95
N LEU A 32 -4.52 -1.62 -13.39
CA LEU A 32 -5.85 -2.11 -13.71
C LEU A 32 -6.55 -2.67 -12.45
N GLY A 33 -7.53 -1.94 -11.95
CA GLY A 33 -8.35 -2.23 -10.78
C GLY A 33 -9.49 -3.21 -11.05
N ASN A 34 -10.55 -3.15 -10.25
CA ASN A 34 -11.66 -4.10 -10.35
C ASN A 34 -12.31 -4.11 -11.75
N CYS A 35 -12.86 -5.26 -12.11
CA CYS A 35 -13.64 -5.45 -13.32
C CYS A 35 -15.07 -5.84 -12.92
N THR A 36 -16.05 -5.15 -13.49
CA THR A 36 -17.47 -5.49 -13.42
C THR A 36 -17.92 -5.91 -14.80
N TYR A 37 -18.72 -6.97 -14.90
CA TYR A 37 -19.17 -7.47 -16.19
C TYR A 37 -20.53 -8.17 -16.10
N ASP A 38 -21.25 -8.18 -17.23
CA ASP A 38 -22.49 -8.94 -17.47
C ASP A 38 -22.30 -9.88 -18.67
N SER A 39 -23.40 -10.32 -19.30
CA SER A 39 -23.35 -11.21 -20.47
C SER A 39 -22.66 -10.59 -21.69
N ASP A 40 -22.68 -9.26 -21.82
CA ASP A 40 -22.38 -8.57 -23.07
C ASP A 40 -21.32 -7.47 -22.90
N ILE A 41 -21.18 -6.91 -21.69
CA ILE A 41 -20.33 -5.76 -21.41
C ILE A 41 -19.41 -6.07 -20.21
N ALA A 42 -18.17 -5.62 -20.31
CA ALA A 42 -17.22 -5.58 -19.20
C ALA A 42 -16.58 -4.21 -19.07
N THR A 43 -16.48 -3.72 -17.85
CA THR A 43 -15.84 -2.46 -17.50
C THR A 43 -14.65 -2.73 -16.58
N PHE A 44 -13.47 -2.26 -16.99
CA PHE A 44 -12.27 -2.29 -16.16
C PHE A 44 -12.01 -0.91 -15.57
N LYS A 45 -11.76 -0.85 -14.26
CA LYS A 45 -11.28 0.37 -13.62
C LYS A 45 -9.79 0.56 -13.92
N LEU A 46 -9.41 1.72 -14.47
CA LEU A 46 -8.01 2.13 -14.55
C LEU A 46 -7.71 3.10 -13.40
N GLU A 47 -6.69 2.80 -12.60
CA GLU A 47 -6.20 3.67 -11.54
C GLU A 47 -4.91 4.34 -11.99
N VAL A 48 -4.85 5.66 -11.80
CA VAL A 48 -3.66 6.48 -12.01
C VAL A 48 -3.16 6.91 -10.64
N CYS A 49 -1.92 6.55 -10.33
CA CYS A 49 -1.27 6.88 -9.07
C CYS A 49 -0.06 7.77 -9.37
N SER A 50 0.10 8.89 -8.65
CA SER A 50 1.34 9.67 -8.73
C SER A 50 2.52 8.87 -8.15
N VAL A 51 3.70 9.06 -8.70
CA VAL A 51 4.95 8.48 -8.19
C VAL A 51 5.78 9.61 -7.59
N GLU A 52 6.13 9.50 -6.31
CA GLU A 52 7.03 10.45 -5.65
C GLU A 52 8.26 9.71 -5.13
N LYS A 53 9.46 10.22 -5.43
CA LYS A 53 10.75 9.62 -5.01
C LYS A 53 10.83 8.11 -5.33
N GLY A 54 10.33 7.72 -6.51
CA GLY A 54 10.32 6.32 -6.97
C GLY A 54 9.31 5.41 -6.24
N SER A 55 8.44 5.95 -5.37
CA SER A 55 7.39 5.19 -4.69
C SER A 55 6.02 5.58 -5.22
N VAL A 56 5.22 4.59 -5.63
CA VAL A 56 3.85 4.80 -6.09
C VAL A 56 2.97 5.22 -4.90
N ILE A 57 2.35 6.40 -5.00
CA ILE A 57 1.40 6.89 -4.01
C ILE A 57 0.09 6.13 -4.17
N THR A 58 -0.05 5.09 -3.36
CA THR A 58 -1.28 4.31 -3.26
C THR A 58 -2.35 5.06 -2.45
N LYS A 59 -3.62 4.67 -2.61
CA LYS A 59 -4.73 5.23 -1.81
C LYS A 59 -4.48 5.08 -0.32
N GLU A 60 -3.87 3.98 0.10
CA GLU A 60 -3.52 3.73 1.49
C GLU A 60 -2.42 4.66 1.99
N LEU A 61 -1.42 4.97 1.18
CA LEU A 61 -0.36 5.93 1.53
C LEU A 61 -0.92 7.36 1.61
N SER A 62 -1.80 7.74 0.69
CA SER A 62 -2.52 9.01 0.75
C SER A 62 -3.37 9.12 2.03
N SER A 63 -4.11 8.06 2.36
CA SER A 63 -4.90 7.99 3.59
C SER A 63 -4.03 8.15 4.84
N LEU A 64 -2.86 7.49 4.87
CA LEU A 64 -1.89 7.63 5.95
C LEU A 64 -1.41 9.07 6.08
N ARG A 65 -0.98 9.71 4.98
CA ARG A 65 -0.53 11.11 4.96
C ARG A 65 -1.61 12.10 5.41
N GLN A 66 -2.88 11.81 5.20
CA GLN A 66 -3.97 12.69 5.61
C GLN A 66 -4.34 12.55 7.10
N THR A 67 -4.07 11.41 7.72
CA THR A 67 -4.66 11.06 9.02
C THR A 67 -3.66 10.67 10.10
N TYR A 68 -2.36 10.58 9.79
CA TYR A 68 -1.32 10.14 10.74
C TYR A 68 -1.29 10.95 12.05
N SER A 69 -1.60 12.25 12.00
CA SER A 69 -1.63 13.15 13.15
C SER A 69 -2.68 12.72 14.19
N ILE A 70 -3.83 12.22 13.74
CA ILE A 70 -4.92 11.71 14.60
C ILE A 70 -4.43 10.51 15.44
N TYR A 71 -3.46 9.77 14.93
CA TYR A 71 -2.90 8.59 15.58
C TYR A 71 -1.66 8.90 16.45
N GLY A 72 -1.29 10.18 16.62
CA GLY A 72 -0.11 10.59 17.39
C GLY A 72 1.22 10.31 16.70
N LEU A 73 1.20 10.08 15.39
CA LEU A 73 2.41 9.97 14.57
C LEU A 73 2.84 11.34 14.08
N THR A 74 4.13 11.49 13.78
CA THR A 74 4.69 12.67 13.13
C THR A 74 5.06 12.33 11.69
N GLU A 75 5.26 13.36 10.85
CA GLU A 75 5.68 13.15 9.46
C GLU A 75 7.00 12.36 9.37
N ALA A 76 7.92 12.58 10.33
CA ALA A 76 9.16 11.82 10.44
C ALA A 76 8.93 10.31 10.64
N ASP A 77 7.85 9.90 11.32
CA ASP A 77 7.55 8.48 11.50
C ASP A 77 7.10 7.79 10.21
N LEU A 78 6.59 8.55 9.23
CA LEU A 78 6.13 8.01 7.95
C LEU A 78 7.31 7.53 7.10
N THR A 79 8.47 8.15 7.26
CA THR A 79 9.70 7.82 6.53
C THR A 79 10.70 7.04 7.37
N LYS A 80 10.49 6.95 8.70
CA LYS A 80 11.37 6.23 9.63
C LYS A 80 11.34 4.73 9.38
N GLU A 81 12.52 4.15 9.25
CA GLU A 81 12.70 2.70 9.26
C GLU A 81 12.68 2.17 10.69
N PHE A 82 12.00 1.06 10.92
CA PHE A 82 11.95 0.38 12.21
C PHE A 82 12.21 -1.12 12.05
N ALA A 83 12.77 -1.74 13.10
CA ALA A 83 13.02 -3.17 13.11
C ALA A 83 11.76 -3.95 13.50
N THR A 84 11.47 -5.01 12.75
CA THR A 84 10.45 -6.00 13.09
C THR A 84 11.10 -7.38 13.19
N SER A 85 10.39 -8.36 13.73
CA SER A 85 10.85 -9.76 13.72
C SER A 85 11.06 -10.34 12.32
N ARG A 86 10.65 -9.62 11.27
CA ARG A 86 10.73 -10.03 9.86
C ARG A 86 11.75 -9.26 9.03
N GLY A 87 12.46 -8.31 9.65
CA GLY A 87 13.40 -7.40 8.98
C GLY A 87 13.11 -5.92 9.26
N LYS A 88 13.88 -5.05 8.63
CA LYS A 88 13.63 -3.60 8.61
C LYS A 88 12.40 -3.29 7.80
N ALA A 89 11.57 -2.40 8.31
CA ALA A 89 10.30 -2.04 7.73
C ALA A 89 10.06 -0.52 7.77
N ARG A 90 9.15 -0.05 6.92
CA ARG A 90 8.63 1.32 6.95
C ARG A 90 7.11 1.34 6.82
N LEU A 91 6.47 2.37 7.34
CA LEU A 91 5.04 2.60 7.11
C LEU A 91 4.81 2.91 5.63
N CYS A 92 3.77 2.30 5.05
CA CYS A 92 3.44 2.48 3.63
C CYS A 92 1.94 2.66 3.37
N GLY A 93 1.08 2.61 4.40
CA GLY A 93 -0.32 2.95 4.24
C GLY A 93 -1.18 2.81 5.49
N LEU A 94 -2.44 3.23 5.37
CA LEU A 94 -3.46 3.14 6.40
C LEU A 94 -4.82 2.69 5.81
N LYS A 95 -5.52 1.81 6.54
CA LYS A 95 -6.92 1.41 6.35
C LYS A 95 -7.75 1.89 7.54
N PRO A 96 -8.29 3.12 7.52
CA PRO A 96 -8.84 3.78 8.69
C PRO A 96 -10.07 3.09 9.31
N ARG A 97 -10.78 2.25 8.54
CA ARG A 97 -11.96 1.51 9.02
C ARG A 97 -11.66 0.10 9.55
N ALA A 98 -10.40 -0.32 9.57
CA ALA A 98 -10.00 -1.66 10.01
C ALA A 98 -9.36 -1.64 11.41
N GLU A 99 -9.62 -2.66 12.23
CA GLU A 99 -8.98 -2.82 13.55
C GLU A 99 -7.44 -2.90 13.45
N LYS A 100 -6.95 -3.59 12.42
CA LYS A 100 -5.55 -3.56 11.98
C LYS A 100 -5.41 -2.55 10.84
N CYS A 101 -5.31 -1.27 11.20
CA CYS A 101 -5.35 -0.18 10.24
C CYS A 101 -4.01 0.14 9.59
N PHE A 102 -2.86 -0.12 10.21
CA PHE A 102 -1.56 0.30 9.67
C PHE A 102 -0.96 -0.73 8.73
N ILE A 103 -0.42 -0.27 7.61
CA ILE A 103 0.31 -1.10 6.64
C ILE A 103 1.79 -0.71 6.68
N PHE A 104 2.66 -1.71 6.78
CA PHE A 104 4.10 -1.55 6.64
C PHE A 104 4.67 -2.50 5.60
N GLU A 105 5.75 -2.07 4.96
CA GLU A 105 6.50 -2.81 3.94
C GLU A 105 7.86 -3.19 4.50
N ILE A 106 8.30 -4.43 4.26
CA ILE A 106 9.65 -4.89 4.60
C ILE A 106 10.65 -4.45 3.53
N LEU A 107 11.78 -3.91 3.95
CA LEU A 107 12.82 -3.32 3.11
C LEU A 107 13.99 -4.27 2.83
N ASP A 108 14.19 -5.29 3.67
CA ASP A 108 15.33 -6.20 3.60
C ASP A 108 14.96 -7.69 3.82
N GLY A 109 15.95 -8.56 3.61
CA GLY A 109 15.82 -10.00 3.82
C GLY A 109 14.87 -10.72 2.85
N GLN A 110 14.52 -11.96 3.19
CA GLN A 110 13.67 -12.84 2.37
C GLN A 110 12.23 -12.33 2.21
N ASN A 111 11.82 -11.36 3.03
CA ASN A 111 10.48 -10.78 3.00
C ASN A 111 10.42 -9.41 2.31
N LYS A 112 11.51 -8.95 1.70
CA LYS A 112 11.59 -7.66 1.00
C LYS A 112 10.41 -7.47 0.04
N GLY A 113 9.75 -6.31 0.12
CA GLY A 113 8.59 -5.93 -0.67
C GLY A 113 7.25 -6.50 -0.19
N LYS A 114 7.24 -7.40 0.81
CA LYS A 114 5.99 -7.88 1.40
C LYS A 114 5.38 -6.81 2.30
N LYS A 115 4.06 -6.65 2.19
CA LYS A 115 3.24 -5.73 2.99
C LYS A 115 2.49 -6.48 4.08
N TYR A 116 2.46 -5.91 5.28
CA TYR A 116 1.78 -6.47 6.43
C TYR A 116 0.89 -5.44 7.09
N VAL A 117 -0.18 -5.91 7.75
CA VAL A 117 -1.13 -5.07 8.48
C VAL A 117 -1.00 -5.26 9.99
N THR A 118 -1.08 -4.18 10.75
CA THR A 118 -0.97 -4.23 12.21
C THR A 118 -1.80 -3.13 12.90
N LYS A 119 -1.89 -3.21 14.23
CA LYS A 119 -2.57 -2.25 15.10
C LYS A 119 -1.66 -1.05 15.39
N LEU A 120 -2.26 0.08 15.77
CA LEU A 120 -1.55 1.30 16.16
C LEU A 120 -0.50 1.04 17.26
N GLU A 121 -0.85 0.27 18.28
CA GLU A 121 0.01 0.01 19.43
C GLU A 121 1.31 -0.68 19.04
N ALA A 122 1.26 -1.63 18.09
CA ALA A 122 2.47 -2.26 17.57
C ALA A 122 3.38 -1.28 16.83
N ILE A 123 2.80 -0.36 16.04
CA ILE A 123 3.55 0.70 15.35
C ILE A 123 4.22 1.63 16.36
N LYS A 124 3.51 2.07 17.39
CA LYS A 124 4.09 2.90 18.46
C LYS A 124 5.25 2.18 19.14
N THR A 125 5.11 0.88 19.44
CA THR A 125 6.20 0.07 20.00
C THR A 125 7.41 0.02 19.06
N TYR A 126 7.22 -0.25 17.78
CA TYR A 126 8.32 -0.30 16.80
C TYR A 126 9.02 1.06 16.62
N LEU A 127 8.27 2.15 16.75
CA LEU A 127 8.80 3.51 16.63
C LEU A 127 9.42 4.02 17.94
N GLY A 128 9.32 3.26 19.04
CA GLY A 128 9.81 3.63 20.37
C GLY A 128 8.95 4.68 21.08
N LYS A 129 7.66 4.78 20.71
CA LYS A 129 6.70 5.78 21.24
C LYS A 129 5.82 5.25 22.37
N THR A 130 6.08 4.06 22.90
CA THR A 130 5.36 3.54 24.06
C THR A 130 5.67 4.44 25.26
N LYS A 131 4.65 5.15 25.76
CA LYS A 131 4.66 5.68 27.12
C LYS A 131 5.02 4.52 28.04
N GLY A 132 6.05 4.68 28.85
CA GLY A 132 6.24 3.83 30.02
C GLY A 132 4.92 3.78 30.76
N LEU A 133 4.40 2.58 31.00
CA LEU A 133 3.49 2.38 32.10
C LEU A 133 4.24 2.85 33.34
N ILE A 134 3.77 3.96 33.91
CA ILE A 134 4.13 4.37 35.25
C ILE A 134 3.69 3.21 36.13
N SER A 135 4.65 2.42 36.61
CA SER A 135 4.42 1.52 37.73
C SER A 135 4.31 2.41 38.97
N THR A 136 3.12 2.42 39.54
CA THR A 136 2.77 2.94 40.87
C THR A 136 3.76 2.50 41.93
#